data_AF-A0A2Z6LX07-F1
#
_entry.id   AF-A0A2Z6LX07-F1
#
_cell.length_a   1.000
_cell.length_b   1.000
_cell.length_c   1.000
_cell.angle_alpha   90.00
_cell.angle_beta   90.00
_cell.angle_gamma   90.00
#
_symmetry.space_group_name_H-M   'P 1'
#
loop_
_entity.id
_entity.type
_entity.pdbx_description
1 polymer ?
#
loop_
_entity_poly.entity_id
_entity_poly.type
_entity_poly.pdbx_seq_one_letter_code
_entity_poly.pdbx_strand_id
1 'polypeptide(L)'
;GKKEGENYICKIIEMFESIDGELFFRAQWYYRAKDTVIKDLGHLIEPKRVFFSEVQDDNPLDCLVEKLNIARLQLTVDFDAKKEQIPPCDYYCDTLYLLPYTSFVKLPLENKEAGSETSSTISSDNEVNCKSEVNSKPANTLNSVENKEPEIKLLDLYSGCGAMSTGLCQGGILSGSNIVTRWAVDMNKDACKSLKLNHPKTE
;
A
#
# COMPACT_ATOMS: atom_id res chain seq x y z
N GLY A 1 25.95 -29.22 -8.99
CA GLY A 1 24.85 -28.64 -9.78
C GLY A 1 24.62 -27.23 -9.30
N LYS A 2 24.73 -26.24 -10.19
CA LYS A 2 24.34 -24.86 -9.86
C LYS A 2 22.83 -24.89 -9.53
N LYS A 3 22.43 -24.28 -8.42
CA LYS A 3 21.01 -23.98 -8.17
C LYS A 3 20.59 -23.03 -9.28
N GLU A 4 19.86 -23.52 -10.28
CA GLU A 4 19.15 -22.62 -11.19
C GLU A 4 18.21 -21.79 -10.33
N GLY A 5 18.45 -20.48 -10.30
CA GLY A 5 17.54 -19.53 -9.68
C GLY A 5 16.22 -19.55 -10.43
N GLU A 6 15.13 -19.23 -9.76
CA GLU A 6 13.86 -19.02 -10.45
C GLU A 6 13.93 -17.79 -11.36
N ASN A 7 13.22 -17.85 -12.48
CA ASN A 7 13.13 -16.73 -13.42
C ASN A 7 12.49 -15.50 -12.78
N TYR A 8 13.02 -14.32 -13.11
CA TYR A 8 12.41 -13.04 -12.74
C TYR A 8 11.10 -12.81 -13.50
N ILE A 9 10.19 -12.04 -12.90
CA ILE A 9 8.91 -11.68 -13.50
C ILE A 9 8.92 -10.17 -13.78
N CYS A 10 8.58 -9.75 -14.99
CA CYS A 10 8.50 -8.34 -15.35
C CYS A 10 7.28 -8.00 -16.22
N LYS A 11 6.91 -6.71 -16.22
CA LYS A 11 6.12 -6.07 -17.27
C LYS A 11 7.11 -5.42 -18.24
N ILE A 12 7.00 -5.72 -19.53
CA ILE A 12 7.75 -5.00 -20.57
C ILE A 12 7.11 -3.62 -20.71
N ILE A 13 7.91 -2.56 -20.58
CA ILE A 13 7.47 -1.17 -20.71
C ILE A 13 7.68 -0.68 -22.14
N GLU A 14 8.84 -0.98 -22.71
CA GLU A 14 9.20 -0.64 -24.07
C GLU A 14 10.25 -1.61 -24.60
N MET A 15 10.40 -1.66 -25.92
CA MET A 15 11.45 -2.38 -26.63
C MET A 15 12.17 -1.37 -27.52
N PHE A 16 13.49 -1.45 -27.60
CA PHE A 16 14.31 -0.51 -28.35
C PHE A 16 15.57 -1.17 -28.89
N GLU A 17 16.18 -0.52 -29.88
CA GLU A 17 17.48 -0.90 -30.44
C GLU A 17 18.54 0.09 -29.95
N SER A 18 19.68 -0.41 -29.52
CA SER A 18 20.80 0.42 -29.08
C SER A 18 21.49 1.08 -30.28
N ILE A 19 22.40 2.03 -30.00
CA ILE A 19 23.21 2.69 -31.03
C ILE A 19 24.11 1.68 -31.76
N ASP A 20 24.45 0.57 -31.09
CA ASP A 20 25.28 -0.51 -31.62
C ASP A 20 24.47 -1.56 -32.40
N GLY A 21 23.15 -1.39 -32.54
CA GLY A 21 22.25 -2.30 -33.26
C GLY A 21 21.78 -3.52 -32.45
N GLU A 22 21.99 -3.50 -31.13
CA GLU A 22 21.56 -4.57 -30.24
C GLU A 22 20.12 -4.34 -29.75
N LEU A 23 19.35 -5.42 -29.60
CA LEU A 23 17.93 -5.35 -29.23
C LEU A 23 17.75 -5.48 -27.71
N PHE A 24 17.07 -4.50 -27.11
CA PHE A 24 16.81 -4.42 -25.67
C PHE A 24 15.32 -4.22 -25.37
N PHE A 25 14.97 -4.45 -24.11
CA PHE A 25 13.68 -4.07 -23.55
C PHE A 25 13.84 -3.50 -22.14
N ARG A 26 12.98 -2.55 -21.79
CA ARG A 26 12.89 -2.00 -20.44
C ARG A 26 11.87 -2.81 -19.62
N ALA A 27 12.35 -3.48 -18.59
CA ALA A 27 11.56 -4.28 -17.67
C ALA A 27 11.10 -3.44 -16.49
N GLN A 28 9.87 -3.62 -16.02
CA GLN A 28 9.43 -3.20 -14.68
C GLN A 28 9.07 -4.44 -13.84
N TRP A 29 9.73 -4.59 -12.69
CA TRP A 29 9.77 -5.88 -12.01
C TRP A 29 8.57 -6.16 -11.11
N TYR A 30 8.21 -7.43 -11.05
CA TYR A 30 7.36 -8.02 -10.03
C TYR A 30 8.22 -8.83 -9.05
N TYR A 31 7.90 -8.73 -7.77
CA TYR A 31 8.52 -9.50 -6.70
C TYR A 31 7.60 -10.63 -6.25
N ARG A 32 8.13 -11.83 -6.04
CA ARG A 32 7.45 -12.85 -5.23
C ARG A 32 7.66 -12.51 -3.76
N ALA A 33 6.86 -13.11 -2.87
CA ALA A 33 7.00 -12.85 -1.43
C ALA A 33 8.43 -13.07 -0.91
N LYS A 34 9.10 -14.14 -1.38
CA LYS A 34 10.49 -14.46 -1.02
C LYS A 34 11.52 -13.43 -1.49
N ASP A 35 11.20 -12.65 -2.53
CA ASP A 35 12.10 -11.63 -3.10
C ASP A 35 11.99 -10.30 -2.32
N THR A 36 10.97 -10.16 -1.47
CA THR A 36 10.76 -8.99 -0.61
C THR A 36 11.41 -9.17 0.76
N VAL A 37 11.26 -8.18 1.66
CA VAL A 37 11.67 -8.29 3.07
C VAL A 37 11.05 -9.48 3.81
N ILE A 38 9.93 -10.03 3.31
CA ILE A 38 9.24 -11.20 3.89
C ILE A 38 10.13 -12.45 3.89
N LYS A 39 10.97 -12.64 2.84
CA LYS A 39 11.95 -13.72 2.73
C LYS A 39 11.37 -15.10 3.08
N ASP A 40 11.87 -15.73 4.15
CA ASP A 40 11.55 -17.10 4.56
C ASP A 40 10.09 -17.29 5.00
N LEU A 41 9.41 -16.20 5.37
CA LEU A 41 7.98 -16.21 5.69
C LEU A 41 7.08 -16.17 4.44
N GLY A 42 7.68 -16.21 3.24
CA GLY A 42 6.94 -16.19 1.97
C GLY A 42 5.99 -17.38 1.81
N HIS A 43 6.21 -18.48 2.53
CA HIS A 43 5.31 -19.64 2.55
C HIS A 43 3.93 -19.36 3.15
N LEU A 44 3.79 -18.26 3.92
CA LEU A 44 2.50 -17.79 4.45
C LEU A 44 1.68 -17.01 3.42
N ILE A 45 2.29 -16.66 2.29
CA ILE A 45 1.68 -15.91 1.21
C ILE A 45 1.33 -16.86 0.07
N GLU A 46 0.18 -16.64 -0.57
CA GLU A 46 -0.26 -17.45 -1.69
C GLU A 46 0.80 -17.45 -2.82
N PRO A 47 1.25 -18.62 -3.33
CA PRO A 47 2.34 -18.70 -4.30
C PRO A 47 2.10 -17.94 -5.62
N LYS A 48 0.82 -17.79 -5.99
CA LYS A 48 0.40 -17.04 -7.18
C LYS A 48 0.37 -15.52 -6.99
N ARG A 49 0.54 -15.03 -5.76
CA ARG A 49 0.54 -13.59 -5.46
C ARG A 49 1.92 -13.00 -5.70
N VAL A 50 1.97 -11.96 -6.53
CA VAL A 50 3.18 -11.17 -6.79
C VAL A 50 2.93 -9.70 -6.49
N PHE A 51 4.00 -8.95 -6.28
CA PHE A 51 3.99 -7.54 -5.91
C PHE A 51 4.63 -6.72 -7.02
N PHE A 52 3.88 -5.80 -7.62
CA PHE A 52 4.43 -4.92 -8.65
C PHE A 52 5.39 -3.90 -8.01
N SER A 53 6.42 -3.46 -8.70
CA SER A 53 7.36 -2.46 -8.17
C SER A 53 7.61 -1.32 -9.15
N GLU A 54 8.24 -0.25 -8.68
CA GLU A 54 8.72 0.85 -9.53
C GLU A 54 10.13 0.61 -10.07
N VAL A 55 10.76 -0.51 -9.72
CA VAL A 55 12.11 -0.84 -10.15
C VAL A 55 12.07 -1.21 -11.63
N GLN A 56 12.91 -0.54 -12.41
CA GLN A 56 13.05 -0.77 -13.85
C GLN A 56 14.52 -0.93 -14.25
N ASP A 57 14.77 -1.84 -15.19
CA ASP A 57 16.10 -2.10 -15.75
C ASP A 57 15.99 -2.43 -17.24
N ASP A 58 17.03 -2.10 -18.00
CA ASP A 58 17.15 -2.45 -19.42
C ASP A 58 17.86 -3.80 -19.56
N ASN A 59 17.26 -4.70 -20.33
CA ASN A 59 17.76 -6.06 -20.52
C ASN A 59 17.82 -6.43 -22.00
N PRO A 60 18.78 -7.27 -22.42
CA PRO A 60 18.80 -7.84 -23.77
C PRO A 60 17.51 -8.62 -24.08
N LEU A 61 17.05 -8.56 -25.33
CA LEU A 61 15.78 -9.17 -25.73
C LEU A 61 15.76 -10.70 -25.60
N ASP A 62 16.93 -11.34 -25.70
CA ASP A 62 17.11 -12.79 -25.59
C ASP A 62 16.93 -13.35 -24.17
N CYS A 63 16.85 -12.48 -23.16
CA CYS A 63 16.57 -12.87 -21.77
C CYS A 63 15.10 -13.24 -21.52
N LEU A 64 14.19 -12.97 -22.48
CA LEU A 64 12.78 -13.32 -22.37
C LEU A 64 12.57 -14.83 -22.54
N VAL A 65 12.02 -15.47 -21.50
CA VAL A 65 11.84 -16.94 -21.47
C VAL A 65 10.40 -17.34 -21.82
N GLU A 66 9.42 -16.74 -21.16
CA GLU A 66 8.01 -17.10 -21.32
C GLU A 66 7.08 -15.90 -21.10
N LYS A 67 5.88 -15.96 -21.70
CA LYS A 67 4.83 -14.96 -21.49
C LYS A 67 3.88 -15.44 -20.38
N LEU A 68 3.68 -14.59 -19.38
CA LEU A 68 2.78 -14.85 -18.25
C LEU A 68 1.52 -13.99 -18.33
N ASN A 69 0.39 -14.54 -17.90
CA ASN A 69 -0.87 -13.82 -17.69
C ASN A 69 -0.98 -13.44 -16.21
N ILE A 70 -0.81 -12.15 -15.92
CA ILE A 70 -0.88 -11.62 -14.54
C ILE A 70 -2.13 -10.76 -14.38
N ALA A 71 -3.05 -11.19 -13.50
CA ALA A 71 -4.27 -10.44 -13.21
C ALA A 71 -3.96 -9.28 -12.23
N ARG A 72 -4.32 -8.05 -12.60
CA ARG A 72 -4.28 -6.90 -11.68
C ARG A 72 -5.64 -6.74 -10.99
N LEU A 73 -5.65 -6.76 -9.67
CA LEU A 73 -6.85 -6.76 -8.85
C LEU A 73 -6.87 -5.54 -7.93
N GLN A 74 -8.07 -5.08 -7.58
CA GLN A 74 -8.20 -4.09 -6.51
C GLN A 74 -8.02 -4.77 -5.15
N LEU A 75 -7.33 -4.09 -4.23
CA LEU A 75 -7.19 -4.57 -2.87
C LEU A 75 -8.55 -4.49 -2.15
N THR A 76 -9.05 -5.65 -1.72
CA THR A 76 -10.31 -5.82 -0.98
C THR A 76 -10.04 -6.58 0.31
N VAL A 77 -10.77 -6.22 1.39
CA VAL A 77 -10.60 -6.79 2.74
C VAL A 77 -11.28 -8.15 2.88
N ASP A 78 -12.28 -8.42 2.05
CA ASP A 78 -12.99 -9.71 2.00
C ASP A 78 -12.17 -10.75 1.22
N PHE A 79 -11.61 -11.71 1.95
CA PHE A 79 -10.77 -12.77 1.41
C PHE A 79 -11.54 -13.78 0.56
N ASP A 80 -12.81 -14.04 0.88
CA ASP A 80 -13.63 -15.02 0.16
C ASP A 80 -14.08 -14.44 -1.17
N ALA A 81 -14.57 -13.19 -1.15
CA ALA A 81 -14.90 -12.46 -2.38
C ALA A 81 -13.66 -12.26 -3.28
N LYS A 82 -12.47 -12.10 -2.70
CA LYS A 82 -11.23 -11.97 -3.47
C LYS A 82 -10.90 -13.25 -4.24
N LYS A 83 -11.06 -14.43 -3.62
CA LYS A 83 -10.78 -15.72 -4.31
C LYS A 83 -11.69 -15.93 -5.51
N GLU A 84 -12.96 -15.56 -5.38
CA GLU A 84 -13.93 -15.67 -6.48
C GLU A 84 -13.64 -14.68 -7.63
N GLN A 85 -12.96 -13.56 -7.34
CA GLN A 85 -12.60 -12.55 -8.33
C GLN A 85 -11.33 -12.84 -9.12
N ILE A 86 -10.48 -13.78 -8.67
CA ILE A 86 -9.23 -14.10 -9.37
C ILE A 86 -9.58 -14.88 -10.65
N PRO A 87 -9.38 -14.30 -11.86
CA PRO A 87 -9.63 -15.02 -13.10
C PRO A 87 -8.57 -16.13 -13.29
N PRO A 88 -8.78 -17.08 -14.22
CA PRO A 88 -7.73 -18.01 -14.61
C PRO A 88 -6.46 -17.25 -15.06
N CYS A 89 -5.41 -17.33 -14.24
CA CYS A 89 -4.15 -16.63 -14.47
C CYS A 89 -2.96 -17.39 -13.87
N ASP A 90 -1.76 -17.04 -14.34
CA ASP A 90 -0.51 -17.59 -13.83
C ASP A 90 -0.19 -16.98 -12.47
N TYR A 91 -0.32 -15.65 -12.37
CA TYR A 91 -0.15 -14.87 -11.15
C TYR A 91 -1.22 -13.78 -11.02
N TYR A 92 -1.38 -13.23 -9.83
CA TYR A 92 -2.15 -12.01 -9.61
C TYR A 92 -1.37 -11.00 -8.77
N CYS A 93 -1.74 -9.73 -8.91
CA CYS A 93 -1.13 -8.61 -8.23
C CYS A 93 -2.22 -7.65 -7.74
N ASP A 94 -2.21 -7.32 -6.46
CA ASP A 94 -3.17 -6.44 -5.79
C ASP A 94 -2.51 -5.28 -5.02
N THR A 95 -1.17 -5.29 -4.96
CA THR A 95 -0.37 -4.33 -4.19
C THR A 95 0.92 -3.96 -4.91
N LEU A 96 1.37 -2.73 -4.70
CA LEU A 96 2.69 -2.23 -5.10
C LEU A 96 3.67 -2.43 -3.95
N TYR A 97 4.87 -2.93 -4.24
CA TYR A 97 5.99 -3.03 -3.33
C TYR A 97 7.01 -1.93 -3.63
N LEU A 98 7.20 -1.06 -2.65
CA LEU A 98 8.15 0.04 -2.69
C LEU A 98 9.36 -0.32 -1.84
N LEU A 99 10.56 -0.22 -2.41
CA LEU A 99 11.80 -0.42 -1.66
C LEU A 99 11.95 0.58 -0.48
N PRO A 100 11.58 1.87 -0.63
CA PRO A 100 11.53 2.78 0.50
C PRO A 100 10.61 2.28 1.62
N TYR A 101 11.19 2.13 2.81
CA TYR A 101 10.51 1.60 4.00
C TYR A 101 9.89 0.21 3.84
N THR A 102 10.27 -0.53 2.78
CA THR A 102 9.73 -1.86 2.46
C THR A 102 8.19 -1.87 2.42
N SER A 103 7.60 -0.85 1.78
CA SER A 103 6.18 -0.56 1.89
C SER A 103 5.36 -1.39 0.91
N PHE A 104 4.23 -1.90 1.38
CA PHE A 104 3.19 -2.50 0.54
C PHE A 104 2.01 -1.53 0.48
N VAL A 105 1.75 -0.97 -0.70
CA VAL A 105 0.70 0.03 -0.89
C VAL A 105 -0.34 -0.46 -1.89
N LYS A 106 -1.54 0.11 -1.83
CA LYS A 106 -2.59 -0.17 -2.81
C LYS A 106 -2.09 0.18 -4.21
N LEU A 107 -2.37 -0.68 -5.19
CA LEU A 107 -2.07 -0.36 -6.58
C LEU A 107 -2.76 0.96 -6.99
N PRO A 108 -2.06 1.84 -7.72
CA PRO A 108 -2.72 2.96 -8.40
C PRO A 108 -3.85 2.43 -9.29
N LEU A 109 -4.96 3.18 -9.36
CA LEU A 109 -6.01 2.89 -10.32
C LEU A 109 -5.43 3.11 -11.72
N GLU A 110 -5.36 2.06 -12.53
CA GLU A 110 -5.05 2.23 -13.95
C GLU A 110 -6.23 2.96 -14.60
N ASN A 111 -6.01 4.21 -15.01
CA ASN A 111 -6.89 4.86 -15.96
C ASN A 111 -6.91 3.99 -17.22
N LYS A 112 -8.10 3.52 -17.62
CA LYS A 112 -8.31 2.73 -18.84
C LYS A 112 -8.15 3.60 -20.08
N GLU A 113 -7.01 4.24 -20.25
CA GLU A 113 -6.62 4.88 -21.50
C GLU A 113 -5.49 4.05 -22.10
N ALA A 114 -5.88 2.91 -22.66
CA ALA A 114 -5.04 2.17 -23.58
C ALA A 114 -5.72 2.21 -24.95
N GLY A 115 -5.18 3.06 -25.83
CA GLY A 115 -5.32 2.93 -27.28
C GLY A 115 -6.03 4.07 -27.99
N SER A 116 -5.32 5.16 -28.28
CA SER A 116 -5.41 5.84 -29.59
C SER A 116 -4.33 6.92 -29.73
N GLU A 117 -3.20 6.49 -30.29
CA GLU A 117 -2.39 7.15 -31.32
C GLU A 117 -1.92 8.61 -31.22
N THR A 118 -0.64 8.76 -31.58
CA THR A 118 0.05 9.94 -32.14
C THR A 118 0.46 11.06 -31.18
N SER A 119 1.79 11.27 -31.18
CA SER A 119 2.51 12.54 -31.01
C SER A 119 1.71 13.74 -30.50
N SER A 120 2.18 14.37 -29.42
CA SER A 120 3.04 15.55 -29.54
C SER A 120 3.35 16.19 -28.18
N THR A 121 4.59 16.65 -28.08
CA THR A 121 5.14 17.62 -27.13
C THR A 121 4.26 18.86 -27.02
N ILE A 122 3.59 19.08 -25.89
CA ILE A 122 3.35 20.44 -25.35
C ILE A 122 3.34 20.36 -23.83
N SER A 123 4.42 20.90 -23.23
CA SER A 123 4.49 21.24 -21.81
C SER A 123 3.58 22.43 -21.57
N SER A 124 2.61 22.30 -20.69
CA SER A 124 1.87 23.44 -20.13
C SER A 124 1.98 23.37 -18.61
N ASP A 125 2.77 24.30 -18.06
CA ASP A 125 2.87 24.56 -16.64
C ASP A 125 1.50 25.02 -16.12
N ASN A 126 0.82 24.13 -15.39
CA ASN A 126 -0.29 24.53 -14.54
C ASN A 126 0.23 24.61 -13.11
N GLU A 127 0.67 25.81 -12.74
CA GLU A 127 0.98 26.21 -11.38
C GLU A 127 -0.13 25.77 -10.43
N VAL A 128 0.23 24.92 -9.46
CA VAL A 128 -0.63 24.52 -8.36
C VAL A 128 -0.79 25.75 -7.46
N ASN A 129 -1.85 26.52 -7.68
CA ASN A 129 -2.15 27.67 -6.84
C ASN A 129 -2.68 27.19 -5.48
N CYS A 130 -1.75 26.96 -4.55
CA CYS A 130 -2.00 26.94 -3.13
C CYS A 130 -2.55 28.31 -2.70
N LYS A 131 -3.87 28.46 -2.64
CA LYS A 131 -4.50 29.57 -1.90
C LYS A 131 -5.01 29.08 -0.56
N SER A 132 -4.13 29.25 0.42
CA SER A 132 -4.49 29.44 1.82
C SER A 132 -5.24 30.77 1.94
N GLU A 133 -6.54 30.75 2.18
CA GLU A 133 -7.27 31.94 2.62
C GLU A 133 -7.87 31.69 4.01
N VAL A 134 -7.15 32.18 5.01
CA VAL A 134 -7.66 32.46 6.35
C VAL A 134 -8.68 33.57 6.22
N ASN A 135 -9.95 33.28 6.49
CA ASN A 135 -10.95 34.34 6.68
C ASN A 135 -11.56 34.24 8.08
N SER A 136 -10.94 34.99 8.99
CA SER A 136 -11.45 35.29 10.32
C SER A 136 -12.59 36.31 10.23
N LYS A 137 -13.81 35.96 10.67
CA LYS A 137 -14.62 36.70 11.66
C LYS A 137 -15.99 36.06 11.91
N PRO A 138 -16.59 36.31 13.10
CA PRO A 138 -17.53 35.41 13.75
C PRO A 138 -19.00 35.78 13.49
N ALA A 139 -19.88 34.78 13.48
CA ALA A 139 -21.31 35.00 13.66
C ALA A 139 -21.92 33.80 14.39
N ASN A 140 -22.35 34.08 15.63
CA ASN A 140 -23.13 33.21 16.49
C ASN A 140 -24.42 32.74 15.77
N THR A 141 -24.69 31.43 15.79
CA THR A 141 -26.00 30.84 16.15
C THR A 141 -25.75 29.34 16.37
N LEU A 142 -25.58 28.97 17.63
CA LEU A 142 -25.16 27.64 18.08
C LEU A 142 -26.39 26.72 18.15
N ASN A 143 -26.69 26.05 17.04
CA ASN A 143 -27.50 24.84 16.99
C ASN A 143 -26.80 23.84 16.06
N SER A 144 -25.56 23.47 16.41
CA SER A 144 -24.86 22.37 15.76
C SER A 144 -25.37 21.06 16.38
N VAL A 145 -26.22 20.35 15.65
CA VAL A 145 -26.32 18.90 15.83
C VAL A 145 -24.89 18.38 15.68
N GLU A 146 -24.28 17.93 16.78
CA GLU A 146 -22.95 17.34 16.78
C GLU A 146 -23.00 16.10 15.86
N ASN A 147 -22.61 16.26 14.60
CA ASN A 147 -22.20 15.15 13.76
C ASN A 147 -20.90 14.62 14.38
N LYS A 148 -20.99 13.84 15.47
CA LYS A 148 -19.84 13.19 16.08
C LYS A 148 -19.25 12.29 15.02
N GLU A 149 -18.01 12.56 14.65
CA GLU A 149 -17.27 11.65 13.79
C GLU A 149 -17.29 10.24 14.40
N PRO A 150 -17.40 9.21 13.56
CA PRO A 150 -17.46 7.84 14.04
C PRO A 150 -16.20 7.52 14.84
N GLU A 151 -16.40 6.90 15.99
CA GLU A 151 -15.31 6.49 16.86
C GLU A 151 -14.50 5.35 16.23
N ILE A 152 -13.18 5.54 16.14
CA ILE A 152 -12.23 4.51 15.71
C ILE A 152 -11.77 3.77 16.96
N LYS A 153 -12.17 2.50 17.08
CA LYS A 153 -11.86 1.66 18.23
C LYS A 153 -10.47 1.06 18.08
N LEU A 154 -9.60 1.30 19.04
CA LEU A 154 -8.23 0.78 19.11
C LEU A 154 -8.14 -0.40 20.10
N LEU A 155 -7.44 -1.45 19.68
CA LEU A 155 -6.97 -2.55 20.53
C LEU A 155 -5.45 -2.39 20.74
N ASP A 156 -5.02 -2.27 22.00
CA ASP A 156 -3.62 -2.12 22.37
C ASP A 156 -3.05 -3.45 22.91
N LEU A 157 -2.21 -4.12 22.12
CA LEU A 157 -1.58 -5.37 22.51
C LEU A 157 -0.19 -5.10 23.10
N TYR A 158 0.14 -5.77 24.21
CA TYR A 158 1.34 -5.47 25.01
C TYR A 158 1.35 -4.02 25.47
N SER A 159 0.22 -3.57 25.99
CA SER A 159 -0.10 -2.15 26.19
C SER A 159 0.79 -1.46 27.22
N GLY A 160 1.42 -2.21 28.14
CA GLY A 160 2.08 -1.66 29.30
C GLY A 160 1.13 -0.75 30.09
N CYS A 161 1.62 0.43 30.48
CA CYS A 161 0.80 1.46 31.12
C CYS A 161 -0.06 2.29 30.14
N GLY A 162 0.00 2.00 28.83
CA GLY A 162 -0.82 2.62 27.79
C GLY A 162 -0.23 3.88 27.14
N ALA A 163 1.10 4.06 27.17
CA ALA A 163 1.74 5.26 26.61
C ALA A 163 1.49 5.42 25.10
N MET A 164 1.67 4.33 24.33
CA MET A 164 1.46 4.34 22.88
C MET A 164 0.00 4.64 22.53
N SER A 165 -0.95 3.91 23.12
CA SER A 165 -2.37 4.10 22.87
C SER A 165 -2.86 5.48 23.30
N THR A 166 -2.37 6.01 24.42
CA THR A 166 -2.64 7.41 24.84
C THR A 166 -2.14 8.40 23.79
N GLY A 167 -0.90 8.23 23.31
CA GLY A 167 -0.32 9.08 22.27
C GLY A 167 -1.09 9.02 20.95
N LEU A 168 -1.52 7.83 20.53
CA LEU A 168 -2.36 7.64 19.34
C LEU A 168 -3.73 8.30 19.48
N CYS A 169 -4.38 8.18 20.64
CA CYS A 169 -5.66 8.86 20.89
C CYS A 169 -5.49 10.39 20.82
N GLN A 170 -4.47 10.94 21.48
CA GLN A 170 -4.20 12.38 21.47
C GLN A 170 -3.84 12.90 20.07
N GLY A 171 -2.98 12.17 19.34
CA GLY A 171 -2.61 12.49 17.96
C GLY A 171 -3.80 12.39 16.99
N GLY A 172 -4.67 11.39 17.20
CA GLY A 172 -5.92 11.24 16.48
C GLY A 172 -6.81 12.47 16.62
N ILE A 173 -7.05 12.92 17.87
CA ILE A 173 -7.85 14.12 18.16
C ILE A 173 -7.28 15.35 17.43
N LEU A 174 -5.96 15.53 17.45
CA LEU A 174 -5.31 16.65 16.73
C LEU A 174 -5.43 16.55 15.21
N SER A 175 -5.55 15.33 14.69
CA SER A 175 -5.73 15.04 13.26
C SER A 175 -7.21 14.96 12.85
N GLY A 176 -8.12 15.31 13.75
CA GLY A 176 -9.57 15.31 13.55
C GLY A 176 -10.24 13.94 13.72
N SER A 177 -9.48 12.85 13.94
CA SER A 177 -10.03 11.50 14.09
C SER A 177 -10.30 11.14 15.56
N ASN A 178 -11.50 10.65 15.86
CA ASN A 178 -11.86 10.20 17.21
C ASN A 178 -11.36 8.77 17.49
N ILE A 179 -10.06 8.61 17.77
CA ILE A 179 -9.45 7.31 18.13
C ILE A 179 -9.62 7.08 19.64
N VAL A 180 -10.16 5.91 20.02
CA VAL A 180 -10.40 5.53 21.42
C VAL A 180 -9.92 4.11 21.67
N THR A 181 -9.02 3.94 22.65
CA THR A 181 -8.61 2.62 23.15
C THR A 181 -9.77 1.93 23.85
N ARG A 182 -10.32 0.88 23.24
CA ARG A 182 -11.45 0.12 23.79
C ARG A 182 -11.03 -1.15 24.50
N TRP A 183 -9.93 -1.75 24.07
CA TRP A 183 -9.39 -2.96 24.66
C TRP A 183 -7.88 -2.82 24.81
N ALA A 184 -7.34 -3.32 25.91
CA ALA A 184 -5.90 -3.40 26.13
C ALA A 184 -5.51 -4.75 26.73
N VAL A 185 -4.40 -5.32 26.26
CA VAL A 185 -3.92 -6.63 26.71
C VAL A 185 -2.48 -6.52 27.19
N ASP A 186 -2.26 -6.82 28.47
CA ASP A 186 -0.92 -6.97 29.05
C ASP A 186 -0.90 -8.08 30.09
N MET A 187 0.26 -8.71 30.27
CA MET A 187 0.47 -9.77 31.26
C MET A 187 0.79 -9.21 32.64
N ASN A 188 1.32 -7.99 32.73
CA ASN A 188 1.68 -7.33 33.97
C ASN A 188 0.47 -6.64 34.59
N LYS A 189 0.00 -7.19 35.73
CA LYS A 189 -1.17 -6.66 36.46
C LYS A 189 -1.03 -5.20 36.87
N ASP A 190 0.17 -4.74 37.21
CA ASP A 190 0.36 -3.36 37.66
C ASP A 190 0.33 -2.39 36.47
N ALA A 191 0.85 -2.80 35.32
CA ALA A 191 0.71 -2.07 34.07
C ALA A 191 -0.78 -1.94 33.66
N CYS A 192 -1.55 -3.04 33.74
CA CYS A 192 -2.99 -3.01 33.49
C CYS A 192 -3.74 -2.08 34.44
N LYS A 193 -3.41 -2.08 35.74
CA LYS A 193 -4.02 -1.15 36.72
C LYS A 193 -3.73 0.31 36.36
N SER A 194 -2.48 0.62 35.99
CA SER A 194 -2.11 1.97 35.56
C SER A 194 -2.88 2.40 34.31
N LEU A 195 -3.00 1.52 33.30
CA LEU A 195 -3.78 1.82 32.10
C LEU A 195 -5.26 2.05 32.45
N LYS A 196 -5.87 1.14 33.23
CA LYS A 196 -7.27 1.23 33.64
C LYS A 196 -7.59 2.48 34.48
N LEU A 197 -6.64 2.93 35.30
CA LEU A 197 -6.76 4.16 36.07
C LEU A 197 -6.87 5.39 35.16
N ASN A 198 -6.06 5.44 34.11
CA ASN A 198 -6.01 6.56 33.16
C ASN A 198 -7.10 6.48 32.09
N HIS A 199 -7.52 5.26 31.72
CA HIS A 199 -8.53 4.99 30.71
C HIS A 199 -9.64 4.09 31.27
N PRO A 200 -10.55 4.61 32.12
CA PRO A 200 -11.54 3.78 32.83
C PRO A 200 -12.50 3.03 31.91
N LYS A 201 -12.72 3.54 30.70
CA LYS A 201 -13.60 2.97 29.67
C LYS A 201 -12.97 1.89 28.81
N THR A 202 -11.64 1.68 28.92
CA THR A 202 -10.93 0.60 28.22
C THR A 202 -11.10 -0.70 28.99
N GLU A 203 -11.46 -1.77 28.29
CA GLU A 203 -11.60 -3.13 28.83
C GLU A 203 -10.26 -3.84 28.93
#